data_AF-A0A183F2T3-F1
#
_entry.id   AF-A0A183F2T3-F1
#
_cell.length_a   1.000
_cell.length_b   1.000
_cell.length_c   1.000
_cell.angle_alpha   90.00
_cell.angle_beta   90.00
_cell.angle_gamma   90.00
#
_symmetry.space_group_name_H-M   'P 1'
#
loop_
_entity.id
_entity.type
_entity.pdbx_description
1 polymer ?
#
loop_
_entity_poly.entity_id
_entity_poly.type
_entity_poly.pdbx_seq_one_letter_code
_entity_poly.pdbx_strand_id
1 'polypeptide(L)'
;MLKVQDSFQENPSVAAEANHVKARRALEKYLHYYERFENHSKSLKLEQQFRDKIQRKIEAKVNDHDGTWIDWQYLHSAATLLTKCRYTLQYTYPFAYFMENGARKQLFEYQQAQLEKEVEELAWAVERADSTARGALEAHMHRAEHKRTSLLHDFFF
;
A
#
# COMPACT_ATOMS: atom_id res chain seq x y z
N MET A 1 52.89 10.48 -41.65
CA MET A 1 51.64 10.74 -40.91
C MET A 1 50.75 9.50 -41.02
N LEU A 2 50.92 8.54 -40.12
CA LEU A 2 50.06 7.33 -40.06
C LEU A 2 48.90 7.64 -39.12
N LYS A 3 47.68 7.66 -39.66
CA LYS A 3 46.45 7.73 -38.86
C LYS A 3 46.26 6.39 -38.17
N VAL A 4 46.48 6.35 -36.86
CA VAL A 4 45.99 5.27 -36.01
C VAL A 4 44.49 5.46 -35.90
N GLN A 5 43.72 4.64 -36.63
CA GLN A 5 42.30 4.43 -36.34
C GLN A 5 42.22 3.35 -35.27
N ASP A 6 42.24 3.76 -34.00
CA ASP A 6 41.81 2.87 -32.91
C ASP A 6 40.28 2.76 -32.97
N SER A 7 39.79 1.79 -33.75
CA SER A 7 38.43 1.32 -33.60
C SER A 7 38.35 0.53 -32.30
N PHE A 8 37.86 1.16 -31.23
CA PHE A 8 37.35 0.44 -30.07
C PHE A 8 36.16 -0.42 -30.54
N GLN A 9 36.44 -1.63 -31.02
CA GLN A 9 35.41 -2.65 -31.17
C GLN A 9 34.94 -2.98 -29.75
N GLU A 10 33.75 -2.50 -29.38
CA GLU A 10 33.11 -2.93 -28.14
C GLU A 10 33.06 -4.46 -28.14
N ASN A 11 33.66 -5.04 -27.09
CA ASN A 11 33.80 -6.48 -26.97
C ASN A 11 32.39 -7.10 -26.84
N PRO A 12 31.92 -7.96 -27.75
CA PRO A 12 30.54 -8.47 -27.77
C PRO A 12 30.12 -9.14 -26.45
N SER A 13 31.09 -9.71 -25.73
CA SER A 13 30.91 -10.27 -24.38
C SER A 13 30.50 -9.21 -23.34
N VAL A 14 31.07 -8.01 -23.41
CA VAL A 14 30.74 -6.89 -22.51
C VAL A 14 29.33 -6.36 -22.77
N ALA A 15 28.93 -6.28 -24.04
CA ALA A 15 27.57 -5.88 -24.42
C ALA A 15 26.51 -6.93 -24.01
N ALA A 16 26.83 -8.22 -24.14
CA ALA A 16 25.96 -9.31 -23.68
C ALA A 16 25.79 -9.31 -22.15
N GLU A 17 26.87 -9.11 -21.40
CA GLU A 17 26.82 -8.99 -19.94
C GLU A 17 26.02 -7.76 -19.49
N ALA A 18 26.24 -6.61 -20.13
CA ALA A 18 25.49 -5.38 -19.85
C ALA A 18 23.97 -5.56 -20.09
N ASN A 19 23.60 -6.26 -21.17
CA ASN A 19 22.21 -6.59 -21.46
C ASN A 19 21.62 -7.55 -20.42
N HIS A 20 22.38 -8.55 -19.99
CA HIS A 20 21.96 -9.49 -18.95
C HIS A 20 21.72 -8.78 -17.60
N VAL A 21 22.64 -7.91 -17.18
CA VAL A 21 22.49 -7.09 -15.97
C VAL A 21 21.27 -6.18 -16.06
N LYS A 22 21.02 -5.54 -17.21
CA LYS A 22 19.85 -4.68 -17.43
C LYS A 22 18.54 -5.46 -17.35
N ALA A 23 18.47 -6.64 -17.97
CA ALA A 23 17.31 -7.51 -17.91
C ALA A 23 17.02 -7.97 -16.48
N ARG A 24 18.06 -8.37 -15.73
CA ARG A 24 17.92 -8.77 -14.33
C ARG A 24 17.37 -7.63 -13.46
N ARG A 25 17.95 -6.43 -13.57
CA ARG A 25 17.48 -5.24 -12.83
C ARG A 25 16.03 -4.88 -13.15
N ALA A 26 15.62 -5.01 -14.41
CA ALA A 26 14.25 -4.75 -14.82
C ALA A 26 13.27 -5.76 -14.19
N LEU A 27 13.64 -7.04 -14.16
CA LEU A 27 12.85 -8.10 -13.52
C LEU A 27 12.77 -7.90 -12.00
N GLU A 28 13.88 -7.63 -11.33
CA GLU A 28 13.92 -7.33 -9.88
C GLU A 28 13.01 -6.16 -9.53
N LYS A 29 13.06 -5.08 -10.33
CA LYS A 29 12.14 -3.94 -10.19
C LYS A 29 10.68 -4.38 -10.34
N TYR A 30 10.36 -5.13 -11.41
CA TYR A 30 8.99 -5.59 -11.64
C TYR A 30 8.46 -6.43 -10.47
N LEU A 31 9.23 -7.42 -10.01
CA LEU A 31 8.85 -8.30 -8.91
C LEU A 31 8.61 -7.50 -7.63
N HIS A 32 9.48 -6.54 -7.30
CA HIS A 32 9.34 -5.70 -6.11
C HIS A 32 7.98 -4.99 -6.02
N TYR A 33 7.52 -4.38 -7.11
CA TYR A 33 6.25 -3.65 -7.13
C TYR A 33 5.05 -4.58 -7.32
N TYR A 34 5.21 -5.64 -8.12
CA TYR A 34 4.15 -6.63 -8.36
C TYR A 34 3.78 -7.38 -7.09
N GLU A 35 4.76 -7.88 -6.33
CA GLU A 35 4.52 -8.61 -5.08
C GLU A 35 3.76 -7.76 -4.07
N ARG A 36 4.07 -6.46 -3.96
CA ARG A 36 3.37 -5.55 -3.05
C ARG A 36 1.94 -5.27 -3.50
N PHE A 37 1.74 -4.98 -4.78
CA PHE A 37 0.39 -4.87 -5.36
C PHE A 37 -0.44 -6.13 -5.08
N GLU A 38 0.14 -7.31 -5.30
CA GLU A 38 -0.54 -8.59 -5.16
C GLU A 38 -0.84 -8.92 -3.70
N ASN A 39 0.08 -8.61 -2.78
CA ASN A 39 -0.13 -8.71 -1.33
C ASN A 39 -1.30 -7.83 -0.87
N HIS A 40 -1.36 -6.56 -1.29
CA HIS A 40 -2.51 -5.71 -0.93
C HIS A 40 -3.81 -6.18 -1.56
N SER A 41 -3.78 -6.70 -2.79
CA SER A 41 -4.94 -7.31 -3.44
C SER A 41 -5.48 -8.51 -2.66
N LYS A 42 -4.60 -9.37 -2.15
CA LYS A 42 -4.97 -10.49 -1.26
C LYS A 42 -5.58 -9.99 0.05
N SER A 43 -4.92 -9.04 0.71
CA SER A 43 -5.41 -8.48 1.97
C SER A 43 -6.76 -7.77 1.83
N LEU A 44 -7.04 -7.10 0.71
CA LEU A 44 -8.36 -6.52 0.43
C LEU A 44 -9.48 -7.56 0.41
N LYS A 45 -9.22 -8.76 -0.12
CA LYS A 45 -10.20 -9.86 -0.10
C LYS A 45 -10.48 -10.34 1.33
N LEU A 46 -9.45 -10.41 2.16
CA LEU A 46 -9.59 -10.77 3.58
C LEU A 46 -10.36 -9.70 4.36
N GLU A 47 -10.09 -8.42 4.07
CA GLU A 47 -10.80 -7.30 4.68
C GLU A 47 -12.28 -7.27 4.34
N GLN A 48 -12.66 -7.64 3.11
CA GLN A 48 -14.07 -7.77 2.74
C GLN A 48 -14.77 -8.84 3.59
N GLN A 49 -14.14 -10.00 3.77
CA GLN A 49 -14.68 -11.04 4.66
C GLN A 49 -14.74 -10.57 6.11
N PHE A 50 -13.76 -9.78 6.55
CA PHE A 50 -13.73 -9.24 7.91
C PHE A 50 -14.83 -8.21 8.16
N ARG A 51 -15.14 -7.35 7.18
CA ARG A 51 -16.27 -6.42 7.24
C ARG A 51 -17.60 -7.16 7.43
N ASP A 52 -17.82 -8.24 6.69
CA ASP A 52 -19.04 -9.05 6.83
C ASP A 52 -19.14 -9.65 8.24
N LYS A 53 -18.01 -10.06 8.84
CA LYS A 53 -17.96 -10.53 10.23
C LYS A 53 -18.27 -9.41 11.22
N ILE A 54 -17.74 -8.20 11.03
CA ILE A 54 -18.07 -7.04 11.87
C ILE A 54 -19.57 -6.76 11.79
N GLN A 55 -20.16 -6.77 10.59
CA GLN A 55 -21.58 -6.49 10.40
C GLN A 55 -22.45 -7.47 11.22
N ARG A 56 -22.21 -8.78 11.07
CA ARG A 56 -22.95 -9.80 11.85
C ARG A 56 -22.76 -9.64 13.36
N LYS A 57 -21.58 -9.21 13.79
CA LYS A 57 -21.28 -8.98 15.20
C LYS A 57 -22.02 -7.77 15.76
N ILE A 58 -22.12 -6.69 15.00
CA ILE A 58 -22.93 -5.52 15.36
C ILE A 58 -24.40 -5.96 15.49
N GLU A 59 -24.91 -6.72 14.51
CA GLU A 59 -26.28 -7.26 14.55
C GLU A 59 -26.51 -8.12 15.80
N ALA A 60 -25.59 -9.02 16.13
CA ALA A 60 -25.68 -9.85 17.34
C ALA A 60 -25.73 -9.00 18.62
N LYS A 61 -24.84 -8.01 18.77
CA LYS A 61 -24.84 -7.10 19.93
C LYS A 61 -26.15 -6.33 20.08
N VAL A 62 -26.68 -5.82 18.97
CA VAL A 62 -27.97 -5.10 18.97
C VAL A 62 -29.12 -6.04 19.33
N ASN A 63 -29.15 -7.27 18.80
CA ASN A 63 -30.17 -8.27 19.12
C ASN A 63 -30.11 -8.73 20.59
N ASP A 64 -28.91 -8.78 21.17
CA ASP A 64 -28.68 -9.09 22.58
C ASP A 64 -28.93 -7.89 23.51
N HIS A 65 -29.45 -6.76 22.97
CA HIS A 65 -29.71 -5.51 23.69
C HIS A 65 -28.45 -4.88 24.33
N ASP A 66 -27.27 -5.23 23.84
CA ASP A 66 -25.98 -4.65 24.21
C ASP A 66 -25.70 -3.41 23.35
N GLY A 67 -26.45 -2.34 23.60
CA GLY A 67 -26.36 -1.08 22.87
C GLY A 67 -27.12 -1.05 21.54
N THR A 68 -26.99 0.07 20.83
CA THR A 68 -27.66 0.34 19.56
C THR A 68 -26.70 0.25 18.39
N TRP A 69 -27.23 0.23 17.16
CA TRP A 69 -26.38 0.23 15.96
C TRP A 69 -25.40 1.42 15.93
N ILE A 70 -25.83 2.59 16.43
CA ILE A 70 -25.00 3.81 16.49
C ILE A 70 -23.80 3.63 17.45
N ASP A 71 -23.98 2.87 18.53
CA ASP A 71 -22.91 2.62 19.49
C ASP A 71 -21.76 1.81 18.87
N TRP A 72 -22.07 0.98 17.88
CA TRP A 72 -21.13 0.06 17.24
C TRP A 72 -20.72 0.42 15.80
N GLN A 73 -21.37 1.40 15.16
CA GLN A 73 -21.11 1.80 13.77
C GLN A 73 -19.65 2.19 13.50
N TYR A 74 -18.90 2.58 14.54
CA TYR A 74 -17.48 2.95 14.43
C TYR A 74 -16.62 1.75 13.97
N LEU A 75 -17.00 0.52 14.35
CA LEU A 75 -16.30 -0.70 13.91
C LEU A 75 -16.44 -0.91 12.40
N HIS A 76 -17.66 -0.75 11.89
CA HIS A 76 -17.92 -0.85 10.46
C HIS A 76 -17.21 0.29 9.70
N SER A 77 -17.22 1.51 10.27
CA SER A 77 -16.49 2.66 9.70
C SER A 77 -14.98 2.43 9.65
N ALA A 78 -14.39 1.84 10.69
CA ALA A 78 -12.97 1.53 10.75
C ALA A 78 -12.56 0.50 9.69
N ALA A 79 -13.29 -0.62 9.59
CA ALA A 79 -13.07 -1.60 8.53
C ALA A 79 -13.35 -1.02 7.14
N THR A 80 -14.29 -0.07 7.06
CA THR A 80 -14.58 0.63 5.80
C THR A 80 -13.39 1.47 5.34
N LEU A 81 -12.85 2.26 6.25
CA LEU A 81 -11.69 3.09 6.00
C LEU A 81 -10.45 2.27 5.67
N LEU A 82 -10.21 1.19 6.42
CA LEU A 82 -9.06 0.32 6.21
C LEU A 82 -8.96 -0.17 4.75
N THR A 83 -10.04 -0.71 4.19
CA THR A 83 -10.06 -1.15 2.79
C THR A 83 -9.88 0.01 1.81
N LYS A 84 -10.38 1.23 2.12
CA LYS A 84 -10.15 2.41 1.27
C LYS A 84 -8.66 2.73 1.24
N CYS A 85 -8.01 2.76 2.40
CA CYS A 85 -6.57 3.00 2.49
C CYS A 85 -5.77 1.90 1.79
N ARG A 86 -6.14 0.62 1.97
CA ARG A 86 -5.45 -0.49 1.31
C ARG A 86 -5.65 -0.49 -0.19
N TYR A 87 -6.83 -0.13 -0.69
CA TYR A 87 -7.09 0.06 -2.10
C TYR A 87 -6.21 1.17 -2.66
N THR A 88 -6.16 2.33 -2.01
CA THR A 88 -5.24 3.41 -2.42
C THR A 88 -3.80 2.90 -2.46
N LEU A 89 -3.32 2.28 -1.38
CA LEU A 89 -1.96 1.77 -1.27
C LEU A 89 -1.64 0.71 -2.33
N GLN A 90 -2.55 -0.22 -2.64
CA GLN A 90 -2.39 -1.18 -3.73
C GLN A 90 -2.02 -0.47 -5.04
N TYR A 91 -2.76 0.57 -5.42
CA TYR A 91 -2.57 1.28 -6.68
C TYR A 91 -1.41 2.29 -6.66
N THR A 92 -0.85 2.61 -5.49
CA THR A 92 0.40 3.37 -5.41
C THR A 92 1.61 2.62 -5.97
N TYR A 93 1.65 1.27 -5.92
CA TYR A 93 2.80 0.51 -6.43
C TYR A 93 2.93 0.50 -7.95
N PRO A 94 1.87 0.24 -8.74
CA PRO A 94 1.91 0.44 -10.18
C PRO A 94 2.30 1.88 -10.56
N PHE A 95 1.80 2.89 -9.83
CA PHE A 95 2.18 4.28 -10.06
C PHE A 95 3.69 4.50 -9.85
N ALA A 96 4.23 4.11 -8.68
CA ALA A 96 5.67 4.22 -8.38
C ALA A 96 6.58 3.44 -9.34
N TYR A 97 6.11 2.31 -9.87
CA TYR A 97 6.84 1.54 -10.86
C TYR A 97 7.15 2.37 -12.11
N PHE A 98 6.19 3.16 -12.59
CA PHE A 98 6.34 4.00 -13.78
C PHE A 98 6.95 5.38 -13.51
N MET A 99 7.09 5.80 -12.24
CA MET A 99 7.77 7.05 -11.92
C MET A 99 9.25 7.03 -12.29
N GLU A 100 9.72 8.14 -12.85
CA GLU A 100 11.14 8.41 -13.07
C GLU A 100 11.87 8.60 -11.74
N ASN A 101 13.14 8.18 -11.69
CA ASN A 101 13.95 8.34 -10.50
C ASN A 101 14.28 9.83 -10.28
N GLY A 102 14.09 10.31 -9.06
CA GLY A 102 14.38 11.69 -8.68
C GLY A 102 13.73 12.07 -7.36
N ALA A 103 13.91 13.32 -6.94
CA ALA A 103 13.40 13.83 -5.66
C ALA A 103 11.88 13.64 -5.50
N ARG A 104 11.11 13.79 -6.59
CA ARG A 104 9.66 13.60 -6.57
C ARG A 104 9.26 12.14 -6.27
N LYS A 105 9.97 11.17 -6.84
CA LYS A 105 9.75 9.75 -6.54
C LYS A 105 10.16 9.39 -5.12
N GLN A 106 11.27 9.93 -4.63
CA GLN A 106 11.69 9.72 -3.24
C GLN A 106 10.65 10.26 -2.24
N LEU A 107 10.07 11.43 -2.51
CA LEU A 107 8.97 11.97 -1.70
C LEU A 107 7.73 11.07 -1.77
N PHE A 108 7.38 10.57 -2.96
CA PHE A 108 6.27 9.63 -3.14
C PHE A 108 6.46 8.37 -2.32
N GLU A 109 7.62 7.70 -2.46
CA GLU A 109 7.91 6.45 -1.76
C GLU A 109 7.98 6.66 -0.24
N TYR A 110 8.44 7.83 0.21
CA TYR A 110 8.38 8.20 1.63
C TYR A 110 6.93 8.31 2.13
N GLN A 111 6.06 9.02 1.43
CA GLN A 111 4.65 9.14 1.81
C GLN A 111 3.91 7.80 1.69
N GLN A 112 4.23 7.00 0.68
CA GLN A 112 3.71 5.63 0.49
C GLN A 112 4.07 4.75 1.70
N ALA A 113 5.33 4.76 2.13
CA ALA A 113 5.77 4.00 3.30
C ALA A 113 5.09 4.48 4.61
N GLN A 114 4.85 5.78 4.75
CA GLN A 114 4.08 6.32 5.88
C GLN A 114 2.63 5.83 5.87
N LEU A 115 1.98 5.82 4.69
CA LEU A 115 0.63 5.30 4.54
C LEU A 115 0.60 3.79 4.84
N GLU A 116 1.53 3.01 4.30
CA GLU A 116 1.66 1.57 4.55
C GLU A 116 1.74 1.26 6.04
N LYS A 117 2.60 1.99 6.78
CA LYS A 117 2.68 1.83 8.23
C LYS A 117 1.34 2.08 8.93
N GLU A 118 0.67 3.20 8.65
CA GLU A 118 -0.60 3.51 9.32
C GLU A 118 -1.74 2.56 8.90
N VAL A 119 -1.69 2.00 7.68
CA VAL A 119 -2.63 0.98 7.21
C VAL A 119 -2.47 -0.31 8.01
N GLU A 120 -1.24 -0.78 8.22
CA GLU A 120 -1.00 -2.00 8.99
C GLU A 120 -1.33 -1.82 10.48
N GLU A 121 -1.04 -0.64 11.05
CA GLU A 121 -1.47 -0.29 12.41
C GLU A 121 -3.01 -0.26 12.55
N LEU A 122 -3.72 0.30 11.56
CA LEU A 122 -5.18 0.29 11.54
C LEU A 122 -5.73 -1.13 11.36
N ALA A 123 -5.12 -1.94 10.48
CA ALA A 123 -5.50 -3.35 10.30
C ALA A 123 -5.38 -4.12 11.60
N TRP A 124 -4.23 -3.97 12.28
CA TRP A 124 -3.99 -4.56 13.59
C TRP A 124 -5.07 -4.12 14.58
N ALA A 125 -5.35 -2.82 14.72
CA ALA A 125 -6.36 -2.31 15.65
C ALA A 125 -7.79 -2.81 15.35
N VAL A 126 -8.16 -2.88 14.07
CA VAL A 126 -9.47 -3.34 13.59
C VAL A 126 -9.68 -4.83 13.91
N GLU A 127 -8.66 -5.67 13.73
CA GLU A 127 -8.72 -7.10 14.07
C GLU A 127 -8.95 -7.38 15.57
N ARG A 128 -8.51 -6.48 16.44
CA ARG A 128 -8.67 -6.60 17.91
C ARG A 128 -9.62 -5.56 18.48
N ALA A 129 -10.62 -5.13 17.71
CA ALA A 129 -11.53 -4.10 18.14
C ALA A 129 -12.37 -4.45 19.40
N ASP A 130 -12.41 -5.73 19.81
CA ASP A 130 -12.97 -6.14 21.12
C ASP A 130 -12.15 -5.70 22.33
N SER A 131 -10.84 -5.62 22.14
CA SER A 131 -9.88 -5.29 23.21
C SER A 131 -9.27 -3.91 23.02
N THR A 132 -9.48 -3.30 21.85
CA THR A 132 -8.96 -1.98 21.51
C THR A 132 -9.98 -0.94 21.95
N ALA A 133 -9.55 0.01 22.78
CA ALA A 133 -10.40 1.13 23.18
C ALA A 133 -10.87 1.92 21.96
N ARG A 134 -12.15 2.31 21.92
CA ARG A 134 -12.75 3.06 20.80
C ARG A 134 -11.91 4.28 20.39
N GLY A 135 -11.46 5.09 21.36
CA GLY A 135 -10.64 6.27 21.09
C GLY A 135 -9.27 5.93 20.45
N ALA A 136 -8.68 4.77 20.79
CA ALA A 136 -7.46 4.33 20.13
C ALA A 136 -7.72 3.96 18.66
N LEU A 137 -8.79 3.21 18.38
CA LEU A 137 -9.19 2.86 17.03
C LEU A 137 -9.48 4.11 16.18
N GLU A 138 -10.22 5.07 16.72
CA GLU A 138 -10.50 6.36 16.06
C GLU A 138 -9.21 7.14 15.76
N ALA A 139 -8.21 7.10 16.66
CA ALA A 139 -6.90 7.72 16.41
C ALA A 139 -6.12 7.04 15.26
N HIS A 140 -6.14 5.70 15.17
CA HIS A 140 -5.56 4.96 14.04
C HIS A 140 -6.27 5.32 12.73
N MET A 141 -7.61 5.40 12.75
CA MET A 141 -8.40 5.81 11.60
C MET A 141 -8.00 7.21 11.11
N HIS A 142 -7.93 8.18 12.02
CA HIS A 142 -7.56 9.55 11.66
C HIS A 142 -6.17 9.64 11.02
N ARG A 143 -5.16 8.95 11.57
CA ARG A 143 -3.81 8.96 11.01
C ARG A 143 -3.75 8.32 9.63
N ALA A 144 -4.38 7.15 9.46
CA ALA A 144 -4.41 6.46 8.17
C ALA A 144 -5.09 7.31 7.09
N GLU A 145 -6.25 7.91 7.40
CA GLU A 145 -6.97 8.77 6.44
C GLU A 145 -6.19 10.04 6.11
N HIS A 146 -5.56 10.66 7.11
CA HIS A 146 -4.72 11.84 6.87
C HIS A 146 -3.56 11.50 5.92
N LYS A 147 -2.84 10.40 6.15
CA LYS A 147 -1.76 9.97 5.24
C LYS A 147 -2.28 9.64 3.84
N ARG A 148 -3.44 8.99 3.74
CA ARG A 148 -4.06 8.65 2.45
C ARG A 148 -4.41 9.90 1.65
N THR A 149 -5.06 10.87 2.30
CA THR A 149 -5.51 12.11 1.66
C THR A 149 -4.35 13.02 1.29
N SER A 150 -3.32 13.16 2.14
CA SER A 150 -2.10 13.90 1.78
C SER A 150 -1.39 13.29 0.58
N LEU A 151 -1.19 11.96 0.54
CA LEU A 151 -0.56 11.31 -0.61
C LEU A 151 -1.35 11.51 -1.89
N LEU A 152 -2.68 11.40 -1.82
CA LEU A 152 -3.54 11.62 -2.99
C LEU A 152 -3.46 13.06 -3.49
N HIS A 153 -3.51 14.03 -2.57
CA HIS A 153 -3.41 15.44 -2.90
C HIS A 153 -2.06 15.80 -3.54
N ASP A 154 -0.95 15.26 -3.04
CA ASP A 154 0.38 15.67 -3.52
C ASP A 154 0.74 15.07 -4.90
N PHE A 155 0.06 14.01 -5.33
CA PHE A 155 0.46 13.23 -6.51
C PHE A 155 -0.64 12.92 -7.52
N PHE A 156 -1.92 13.07 -7.18
CA PHE A 156 -3.03 12.65 -8.05
C PHE A 156 -4.09 13.73 -8.29
N PHE A 157 -4.10 14.79 -7.50
CA PHE A 157 -5.00 15.94 -7.64
C PHE A 157 -4.20 17.24 -7.75
#